data_AF-A0A3B9RD99-F1
#
_entry.id   AF-A0A3B9RD99-F1
#
_cell.length_a   1.000
_cell.length_b   1.000
_cell.length_c   1.000
_cell.angle_alpha   90.00
_cell.angle_beta   90.00
_cell.angle_gamma   90.00
#
_symmetry.space_group_name_H-M   'P 1'
#
loop_
_entity.id
_entity.type
_entity.pdbx_description
1 polymer ?
#
loop_
_entity_poly.entity_id
_entity_poly.type
_entity_poly.pdbx_seq_one_letter_code
_entity_poly.pdbx_strand_id
1 'polypeptide(L)'
;ISGDRHKAGIYKLNNLIELTSSSMNKPLPIYISKIWDLISKETDKHLIGNMYYPENYGTVTIDKESNVLVELKNLNGETVNSIKLK
;
A
#
# COMPACT_ATOMS: atom_id res chain seq x y z
N ILE A 1 -5.99 -6.35 -6.50
CA ILE A 1 -5.80 -6.36 -5.04
C ILE A 1 -5.15 -7.69 -4.68
N SER A 2 -4.10 -7.66 -3.86
CA SER A 2 -3.28 -8.82 -3.51
C SER A 2 -2.87 -8.80 -2.03
N GLY A 3 -2.18 -9.85 -1.57
CA GLY A 3 -1.70 -10.00 -0.20
C GLY A 3 -0.35 -10.72 -0.11
N ASP A 4 -0.17 -11.58 0.90
CA ASP A 4 1.05 -12.41 1.16
C ASP A 4 2.30 -11.64 1.64
N ARG A 5 2.47 -10.38 1.23
CA ARG A 5 3.70 -9.63 1.46
C ARG A 5 3.95 -9.22 2.92
N HIS A 6 2.94 -9.28 3.81
CA HIS A 6 2.99 -8.77 5.19
C HIS A 6 3.40 -7.29 5.30
N LYS A 7 3.13 -6.53 4.23
CA LYS A 7 3.39 -5.10 4.03
C LYS A 7 2.50 -4.62 2.89
N ALA A 8 2.53 -3.32 2.64
CA ALA A 8 1.73 -2.70 1.59
C ALA A 8 2.49 -1.81 0.65
N GLY A 9 1.99 -1.75 -0.57
CA GLY A 9 2.48 -0.88 -1.62
C GLY A 9 1.44 -0.76 -2.72
N ILE A 10 1.48 0.37 -3.41
CA ILE A 10 0.72 0.59 -4.64
C ILE A 10 1.72 0.49 -5.78
N TYR A 11 1.43 -0.35 -6.77
CA TYR A 11 2.24 -0.50 -7.97
C TYR A 11 1.45 -0.07 -9.19
N LYS A 12 2.12 0.53 -10.16
CA LYS A 12 1.55 0.87 -11.47
C LYS A 12 2.45 0.41 -12.60
N LEU A 13 1.88 -0.43 -13.46
CA LEU A 13 2.48 -0.84 -14.73
C LEU A 13 1.49 -0.55 -15.85
N ASN A 14 1.76 0.50 -16.63
CA ASN A 14 0.86 0.96 -17.70
C ASN A 14 -0.55 1.23 -17.14
N ASN A 15 -1.53 0.44 -17.58
CA ASN A 15 -2.94 0.53 -17.17
C ASN A 15 -3.28 -0.45 -16.03
N LEU A 16 -2.33 -1.24 -15.53
CA LEU A 16 -2.50 -2.13 -14.39
C LEU A 16 -2.08 -1.41 -13.11
N ILE A 17 -2.98 -1.42 -12.13
CA ILE A 17 -2.69 -0.99 -10.76
C ILE A 17 -2.87 -2.17 -9.83
N GLU A 18 -1.87 -2.37 -8.98
CA GLU A 18 -1.91 -3.33 -7.89
C GLU A 18 -1.82 -2.61 -6.56
N LEU A 19 -2.72 -2.96 -5.64
CA LEU A 19 -2.56 -2.71 -4.22
C LEU A 19 -2.35 -4.06 -3.54
N THR A 20 -1.18 -4.25 -2.94
CA THR A 20 -0.94 -5.29 -1.93
C THR A 20 -1.13 -4.64 -0.56
N SER A 21 -1.93 -5.25 0.32
CA SER A 21 -2.16 -4.74 1.68
C SER A 21 -2.55 -5.90 2.60
N SER A 22 -1.58 -6.46 3.32
CA SER A 22 -1.74 -7.76 4.01
C SER A 22 -1.10 -7.83 5.40
N SER A 23 -0.90 -6.69 6.06
CA SER A 23 -0.24 -6.67 7.38
C SER A 23 -1.19 -6.48 8.56
N MET A 24 -2.52 -6.46 8.37
CA MET A 24 -3.47 -6.05 9.41
C MET A 24 -3.33 -6.80 10.74
N ASN A 25 -3.03 -8.11 10.70
CA ASN A 25 -2.86 -8.95 11.90
C ASN A 25 -1.40 -9.31 12.21
N LYS A 26 -0.49 -9.14 11.25
CA LYS A 26 0.90 -9.61 11.35
C LYS A 26 1.82 -8.71 10.52
N PRO A 27 2.00 -7.45 10.94
CA PRO A 27 2.99 -6.57 10.33
C PRO A 27 4.40 -7.02 10.72
N LEU A 28 5.40 -6.49 10.01
CA LEU A 28 6.76 -6.55 10.54
C LEU A 28 6.81 -5.79 11.87
N PRO A 29 7.53 -6.30 12.89
CA PRO A 29 7.68 -5.58 14.14
C PRO A 29 8.21 -4.17 13.89
N ILE A 30 7.58 -3.16 14.49
CA ILE A 30 7.80 -1.74 14.19
C ILE A 30 9.28 -1.34 14.30
N TYR A 31 10.00 -1.88 15.29
CA TYR A 31 11.43 -1.61 15.46
C TYR A 31 12.27 -2.14 14.30
N ILE A 32 11.93 -3.32 13.78
CA ILE A 32 12.58 -3.95 12.61
C ILE A 32 12.26 -3.14 11.36
N SER A 33 10.99 -2.79 11.15
CA SER A 33 10.56 -1.98 9.99
C SER A 33 11.27 -0.63 9.92
N LYS A 34 11.37 0.10 11.04
CA LYS A 34 12.07 1.40 11.07
C LYS A 34 13.55 1.26 10.71
N ILE A 35 14.18 0.21 11.22
CA ILE A 35 15.58 -0.10 10.90
C ILE A 35 15.70 -0.41 9.40
N TRP A 36 14.88 -1.30 8.83
CA TRP A 36 14.92 -1.58 7.39
C TRP A 36 14.66 -0.36 6.52
N ASP A 37 13.73 0.52 6.89
CA ASP A 37 13.48 1.78 6.18
C ASP A 37 14.70 2.72 6.19
N LEU A 38 15.53 2.65 7.24
CA LEU A 38 16.77 3.45 7.36
C LEU A 38 17.94 2.87 6.56
N ILE A 39 18.11 1.55 6.52
CA ILE A 39 19.29 0.91 5.88
C ILE A 39 19.02 0.34 4.49
N SER A 40 17.80 -0.09 4.18
CA SER A 40 17.47 -0.76 2.93
C SER A 40 15.98 -0.67 2.65
N LYS A 41 15.53 0.56 2.35
CA LYS A 41 14.14 0.79 1.98
C LYS A 41 13.81 0.03 0.70
N GLU A 42 12.97 -0.98 0.82
CA GLU A 42 12.50 -1.75 -0.33
C GLU A 42 11.82 -0.82 -1.34
N THR A 43 12.28 -0.93 -2.58
CA THR A 43 11.78 -0.17 -3.72
C THR A 43 11.68 -1.08 -4.93
N ASP A 44 10.81 -0.72 -5.87
CA ASP A 44 10.62 -1.41 -7.13
C ASP A 44 10.36 -0.38 -8.23
N LYS A 45 10.70 -0.69 -9.48
CA LYS A 45 10.46 0.18 -10.64
C LYS A 45 9.01 0.64 -10.76
N HIS A 46 8.05 -0.21 -10.36
CA HIS A 46 6.62 0.07 -10.50
C HIS A 46 5.99 0.59 -9.21
N LEU A 47 6.72 0.63 -8.09
CA LEU A 47 6.21 1.10 -6.81
C LEU A 47 5.93 2.61 -6.86
N ILE A 48 4.71 2.97 -6.48
CA ILE A 48 4.27 4.36 -6.34
C ILE A 48 4.40 4.75 -4.87
N GLY A 49 5.23 5.75 -4.59
CA GLY A 49 5.51 6.19 -3.23
C GLY A 49 6.46 5.23 -2.53
N ASN A 50 6.17 4.91 -1.26
CA ASN A 50 7.03 4.08 -0.42
C ASN A 50 6.31 2.78 -0.03
N MET A 51 7.09 1.72 0.16
CA MET A 51 6.62 0.52 0.85
C MET A 51 6.18 0.88 2.28
N TYR A 52 5.08 0.31 2.73
CA TYR A 52 4.50 0.54 4.05
C TYR A 52 4.41 -0.76 4.84
N TYR A 53 5.22 -0.88 5.88
CA TYR A 53 5.36 -2.09 6.68
C TYR A 53 4.41 -2.23 7.89
N PRO A 54 3.96 -1.13 8.55
CA PRO A 54 3.02 -1.24 9.67
C PRO A 54 1.67 -1.84 9.27
N GLU A 55 0.81 -2.06 10.25
CA GLU A 55 -0.57 -2.50 10.08
C GLU A 55 -1.31 -1.66 9.05
N ASN A 56 -1.87 -2.32 8.05
CA ASN A 56 -2.57 -1.66 6.97
C ASN A 56 -3.70 -2.48 6.39
N TYR A 57 -4.53 -1.78 5.62
CA TYR A 57 -5.55 -2.35 4.77
C TYR A 57 -5.77 -1.46 3.55
N GLY A 58 -6.40 -2.04 2.53
CA GLY A 58 -6.71 -1.35 1.28
C GLY A 58 -8.19 -1.01 1.16
N THR A 59 -8.51 0.13 0.54
CA THR A 59 -9.88 0.46 0.10
C THR A 59 -9.91 0.74 -1.39
N VAL A 60 -11.01 0.34 -2.02
CA VAL A 60 -11.34 0.68 -3.40
C VAL A 60 -12.70 1.35 -3.39
N THR A 61 -12.75 2.59 -3.81
CA THR A 61 -13.97 3.38 -3.93
C THR A 61 -14.27 3.60 -5.40
N ILE A 62 -15.48 3.26 -5.81
CA ILE A 62 -15.98 3.50 -7.17
C ILE A 62 -17.15 4.46 -7.02
N ASP A 63 -17.06 5.63 -7.65
CA ASP A 63 -18.13 6.62 -7.60
C ASP A 63 -19.14 6.43 -8.75
N LYS A 64 -20.17 7.29 -8.76
CA LYS A 64 -21.24 7.25 -9.77
C LYS A 64 -20.77 7.60 -11.18
N GLU A 65 -19.61 8.25 -11.29
CA GLU A 65 -18.98 8.65 -12.55
C GLU A 65 -17.97 7.59 -13.03
N SER A 66 -17.92 6.44 -12.36
CA SER A 66 -16.95 5.36 -12.61
C SER A 66 -15.49 5.75 -12.34
N ASN A 67 -15.23 6.84 -11.60
CA ASN A 67 -13.89 7.11 -11.11
C ASN A 67 -13.55 6.08 -10.03
N VAL A 68 -12.32 5.55 -10.07
CA VAL A 68 -11.84 4.58 -9.09
C VAL A 68 -10.75 5.22 -8.24
N LEU A 69 -10.94 5.24 -6.93
CA LEU A 69 -9.94 5.63 -5.95
C LEU A 69 -9.47 4.38 -5.21
N VAL A 70 -8.17 4.10 -5.32
CA VAL A 70 -7.50 3.03 -4.55
C VAL A 70 -6.68 3.69 -3.45
N GLU A 71 -6.91 3.30 -2.20
CA GLU A 71 -6.19 3.85 -1.06
C GLU A 71 -5.54 2.74 -0.24
N LEU A 72 -4.32 3.00 0.19
CA LEU A 72 -3.66 2.30 1.27
C LEU A 72 -3.89 3.09 2.56
N LYS A 73 -4.46 2.44 3.57
CA LYS A 73 -4.77 3.04 4.87
C LYS A 73 -4.01 2.36 6.00
N ASN A 74 -3.69 3.13 7.03
CA ASN A 74 -3.17 2.61 8.29
C ASN A 74 -4.32 2.11 9.19
N LEU A 75 -3.99 1.53 10.35
CA LEU A 75 -4.97 0.99 11.30
C LEU A 75 -5.99 2.03 11.81
N ASN A 76 -5.64 3.32 11.81
CA ASN A 76 -6.51 4.41 12.22
C ASN A 76 -7.45 4.89 11.10
N GLY A 77 -7.32 4.31 9.89
CA GLY A 77 -8.09 4.68 8.70
C GLY A 77 -7.57 5.90 7.95
N GLU A 78 -6.41 6.43 8.33
CA GLU A 78 -5.75 7.52 7.63
C GLU A 78 -5.13 7.01 6.34
N THR A 79 -5.28 7.78 5.26
CA THR A 79 -4.72 7.43 3.95
C THR A 79 -3.21 7.67 3.95
N VAL A 80 -2.45 6.59 3.80
CA VAL A 80 -0.99 6.59 3.71
C VAL A 80 -0.55 6.88 2.28
N ASN A 81 -1.25 6.29 1.30
CA ASN A 81 -0.98 6.47 -0.12
C ASN A 81 -2.26 6.22 -0.92
N SER A 82 -2.39 6.83 -2.10
CA SER A 82 -3.55 6.60 -2.96
C SER A 82 -3.25 6.83 -4.43
N ILE A 83 -4.08 6.24 -5.28
CA ILE A 83 -4.07 6.47 -6.72
C ILE A 83 -5.50 6.54 -7.25
N LYS A 84 -5.74 7.53 -8.12
CA LYS A 84 -7.00 7.68 -8.84
C LYS A 84 -6.85 7.13 -10.26
N LEU A 85 -7.81 6.33 -10.68
CA LEU A 85 -8.00 5.93 -12.07
C LEU A 85 -9.14 6.78 -12.63
N LYS A 86 -8.86 7.37 -13.79
CA LYS A 86 -9.83 8.04 -14.66
C LYS A 86 -10.06 7.17 -15.88
#